data_AF-A0A923E8L4-F1
#
_entry.id   AF-A0A923E8L4-F1
#
_cell.length_a   1.000
_cell.length_b   1.000
_cell.length_c   1.000
_cell.angle_alpha   90.00
_cell.angle_beta   90.00
_cell.angle_gamma   90.00
#
_symmetry.space_group_name_H-M   'P 1'
#
loop_
_entity.id
_entity.type
_entity.pdbx_description
1 polymer ?
#
loop_
_entity_poly.entity_id
_entity_poly.type
_entity_poly.pdbx_seq_one_letter_code
_entity_poly.pdbx_strand_id
1 'polypeptide(L)'
;MNIPNKNKYYIYTRDNGKCYYCGKNLKYNNITLDHFLPKSKKGTTDIFNLVTCCKFCNKLKGNRIPENYEETILQLFLKAVDDNYILGSGLKVSQKDLKSDLVKVTKLEGLTDYFIFQSLEKRFYVKNNRVFKIIHL
;
A
#
# COMPACT_ATOMS: atom_id res chain seq x y z
N MET A 1 11.96 -4.55 -10.82
CA MET A 1 10.64 -3.87 -10.68
C MET A 1 10.80 -2.44 -11.14
N ASN A 2 9.89 -1.93 -11.97
CA ASN A 2 9.89 -0.54 -12.41
C ASN A 2 8.83 0.24 -11.61
N ILE A 3 9.26 1.08 -10.66
CA ILE A 3 8.38 2.00 -9.92
C ILE A 3 8.63 3.41 -10.46
N PRO A 4 7.61 4.17 -10.86
CA PRO A 4 7.78 5.56 -11.25
C PRO A 4 8.53 6.35 -10.16
N ASN A 5 9.51 7.18 -10.56
CA ASN A 5 10.33 7.94 -9.61
C ASN A 5 9.48 8.76 -8.62
N LYS A 6 8.36 9.33 -9.07
CA LYS A 6 7.40 10.03 -8.21
C LYS A 6 6.84 9.16 -7.07
N ASN A 7 6.51 7.90 -7.35
CA ASN A 7 5.99 6.96 -6.35
C ASN A 7 7.10 6.52 -5.39
N LYS A 8 8.31 6.27 -5.92
CA LYS A 8 9.48 5.95 -5.08
C LYS A 8 9.81 7.11 -4.13
N TYR A 9 9.76 8.34 -4.64
CA TYR A 9 9.97 9.55 -3.84
C TYR A 9 8.89 9.72 -2.77
N TYR A 10 7.62 9.52 -3.13
CA TYR A 10 6.52 9.53 -2.17
C TYR A 10 6.72 8.53 -1.02
N ILE A 11 7.06 7.27 -1.33
CA ILE A 11 7.28 6.24 -0.31
C ILE A 11 8.45 6.62 0.61
N TYR A 12 9.54 7.16 0.03
CA TYR A 12 10.66 7.67 0.79
C TYR A 12 10.27 8.79 1.76
N THR A 13 9.50 9.78 1.29
CA THR A 13 9.07 10.91 2.13
C THR A 13 8.05 10.48 3.19
N ARG A 14 7.10 9.60 2.83
CA ARG A 14 6.11 9.04 3.76
C ARG A 14 6.79 8.33 4.93
N ASP A 15 7.86 7.60 4.65
CA ASP A 15 8.61 6.84 5.65
C ASP A 15 9.72 7.68 6.32
N ASN A 16 9.67 9.01 6.19
CA ASN A 16 10.62 9.95 6.78
C ASN A 16 12.10 9.70 6.40
N GLY A 17 12.33 9.12 5.23
CA GLY A 17 13.67 8.72 4.78
C GLY A 17 14.35 7.66 5.64
N LYS A 18 13.58 6.91 6.43
CA LYS A 18 14.09 5.86 7.31
C LYS A 18 13.79 4.48 6.77
N CYS A 19 14.66 3.53 7.08
CA CYS A 19 14.36 2.12 6.90
C CYS A 19 13.17 1.74 7.77
N TYR A 20 12.10 1.22 7.18
CA TYR A 20 10.88 0.83 7.88
C TYR A 20 11.14 -0.18 9.01
N TYR A 21 12.09 -1.09 8.82
CA TYR A 21 12.36 -2.17 9.78
C TYR A 21 13.31 -1.78 10.92
N CYS A 22 14.36 -1.00 10.64
CA CYS A 22 15.40 -0.70 11.63
C CYS A 22 15.50 0.77 12.02
N GLY A 23 14.67 1.64 11.44
CA GLY A 23 14.67 3.09 11.74
C GLY A 23 15.88 3.87 11.24
N LYS A 24 16.89 3.21 10.63
CA LYS A 24 18.10 3.86 10.13
C LYS A 24 17.76 4.92 9.08
N ASN A 25 18.31 6.13 9.23
CA ASN A 25 18.25 7.17 8.21
C ASN A 25 18.96 6.72 6.92
N LEU A 26 18.30 6.88 5.79
CA LEU A 26 18.81 6.53 4.47
C LEU A 26 18.81 7.75 3.57
N LYS A 27 19.82 7.86 2.71
CA LYS A 27 19.77 8.81 1.58
C LYS A 27 18.85 8.24 0.51
N TYR A 28 18.06 9.09 -0.16
CA TYR A 28 17.13 8.67 -1.23
C TYR A 28 17.77 7.74 -2.27
N ASN A 29 19.01 8.03 -2.70
CA ASN A 29 19.72 7.24 -3.71
C ASN A 29 20.15 5.84 -3.21
N ASN A 30 20.15 5.61 -1.89
CA ASN A 30 20.61 4.38 -1.25
C ASN A 30 19.47 3.52 -0.70
N ILE A 31 18.22 3.94 -0.89
CA ILE A 31 17.07 3.14 -0.47
C ILE A 31 16.82 1.98 -1.43
N THR A 32 16.26 0.91 -0.89
CA THR A 32 15.47 -0.06 -1.64
C THR A 32 14.01 0.12 -1.27
N LEU A 33 13.11 -0.41 -2.10
CA LEU A 33 11.71 -0.58 -1.73
C LEU A 33 11.48 -2.07 -1.48
N ASP A 34 10.79 -2.39 -0.40
CA ASP A 34 10.38 -3.76 -0.10
C ASP A 34 8.86 -3.90 -0.15
N HIS A 35 8.40 -5.08 -0.56
CA HIS A 35 6.99 -5.48 -0.49
C HIS A 35 6.66 -5.94 0.92
N PHE A 36 5.92 -5.16 1.69
CA PHE A 36 5.60 -5.50 3.08
C PHE A 36 4.95 -6.89 3.17
N LEU A 37 3.89 -7.10 2.39
CA LEU A 37 3.45 -8.44 1.98
C LEU A 37 4.20 -8.85 0.70
N PRO A 38 5.02 -9.91 0.72
CA PRO A 38 5.81 -10.34 -0.43
C PRO A 38 4.98 -10.68 -1.67
N LYS A 39 5.54 -10.44 -2.86
CA LYS A 39 4.90 -10.83 -4.14
C LYS A 39 4.60 -12.31 -4.26
N SER A 40 5.49 -13.17 -3.76
CA SER A 40 5.29 -14.62 -3.73
C SER A 40 4.13 -15.05 -2.83
N LYS A 41 3.62 -14.13 -2.01
CA LYS A 41 2.47 -14.28 -1.10
C LYS A 41 1.33 -13.33 -1.51
N LYS A 42 1.18 -13.11 -2.83
CA LYS A 42 0.10 -12.31 -3.43
C LYS A 42 0.12 -10.80 -3.14
N GLY A 43 1.19 -10.27 -2.55
CA GLY A 43 1.38 -8.83 -2.40
C GLY A 43 1.52 -8.11 -3.74
N THR A 44 0.78 -7.02 -3.91
CA THR A 44 0.83 -6.17 -5.10
C THR A 44 1.97 -5.14 -5.03
N THR A 45 2.15 -4.40 -6.12
CA THR A 45 3.14 -3.31 -6.22
C THR A 45 2.52 -1.95 -5.88
N ASP A 46 1.47 -1.95 -5.07
CA ASP A 46 0.81 -0.73 -4.65
C ASP A 46 1.65 0.02 -3.62
N ILE A 47 1.56 1.34 -3.62
CA ILE A 47 2.35 2.20 -2.73
C ILE A 47 2.08 1.91 -1.25
N PHE A 48 0.90 1.40 -0.92
CA PHE A 48 0.53 0.98 0.43
C PHE A 48 1.06 -0.42 0.82
N ASN A 49 1.63 -1.17 -0.14
CA ASN A 49 2.36 -2.41 0.14
C ASN A 49 3.88 -2.25 -0.04
N LEU A 50 4.35 -1.03 -0.32
CA LEU A 50 5.78 -0.75 -0.48
C LEU A 50 6.28 0.10 0.67
N VAL A 51 7.44 -0.25 1.22
CA VAL A 51 8.12 0.51 2.28
C VAL A 51 9.58 0.80 1.93
N THR A 52 10.09 1.92 2.42
CA THR A 52 11.49 2.32 2.35
C THR A 52 12.33 1.38 3.19
N CYS A 53 13.34 0.74 2.60
CA CYS A 53 14.10 -0.28 3.29
C CYS A 53 15.60 -0.21 2.94
N CYS A 54 16.47 -0.48 3.92
CA CYS A 54 17.89 -0.65 3.66
C CYS A 54 18.17 -2.03 3.04
N LYS A 55 19.25 -2.17 2.28
CA LYS A 55 19.59 -3.44 1.58
C LYS A 55 19.68 -4.63 2.55
N PHE A 56 20.21 -4.42 3.76
CA PHE A 56 20.38 -5.47 4.77
C PHE A 56 19.03 -5.98 5.28
N CYS A 57 18.15 -5.10 5.76
CA CYS A 57 16.83 -5.49 6.26
C CYS A 57 15.96 -6.10 5.15
N ASN A 58 16.05 -5.57 3.92
CA ASN A 58 15.31 -6.11 2.78
C ASN A 58 15.73 -7.57 2.52
N LYS A 59 17.05 -7.83 2.44
CA LYS A 59 17.59 -9.18 2.30
C LYS A 59 17.20 -10.09 3.46
N LEU A 60 17.27 -9.58 4.70
CA LEU A 60 16.93 -10.34 5.90
C LEU A 60 15.45 -10.73 5.93
N LYS A 61 14.53 -9.82 5.59
CA LYS A 61 13.10 -10.13 5.53
C LYS A 61 12.80 -11.20 4.48
N GLY A 62 13.33 -11.02 3.27
CA GLY A 62 13.07 -11.92 2.15
C GLY A 62 11.56 -12.06 1.86
N ASN A 63 11.08 -13.30 1.77
CA ASN A 63 9.68 -13.62 1.48
C ASN A 63 8.82 -13.92 2.73
N ARG A 64 9.31 -13.56 3.92
CA ARG A 64 8.55 -13.72 5.17
C ARG A 64 7.41 -12.70 5.21
N ILE A 65 6.25 -13.15 5.69
CA ILE A 65 5.08 -12.30 5.95
C ILE A 65 5.27 -11.74 7.37
N PRO A 66 5.32 -10.41 7.55
CA PRO A 66 5.30 -9.82 8.88
C PRO A 66 3.98 -10.16 9.59
N GLU A 67 4.02 -10.46 10.89
CA GLU A 67 2.82 -10.83 11.67
C GLU A 67 1.75 -9.72 11.62
N ASN A 68 2.18 -8.46 11.63
CA ASN A 68 1.31 -7.28 11.59
C ASN A 68 1.00 -6.79 10.16
N TYR A 69 1.03 -7.66 9.15
CA TYR A 69 0.83 -7.24 7.75
C TYR A 69 -0.54 -6.62 7.49
N GLU A 70 -1.62 -7.13 8.09
CA GLU A 70 -2.97 -6.61 7.87
C GLU A 70 -3.10 -5.18 8.39
N GLU A 71 -2.72 -4.97 9.64
CA GLU A 71 -2.76 -3.66 10.30
C GLU A 71 -1.88 -2.65 9.56
N THR A 72 -0.62 -3.03 9.26
CA THR A 72 0.32 -2.15 8.57
C THR A 72 -0.20 -1.74 7.20
N ILE A 73 -0.69 -2.71 6.41
CA ILE A 73 -1.19 -2.42 5.06
C ILE A 73 -2.45 -1.56 5.11
N LEU A 74 -3.35 -1.81 6.07
CA LEU A 74 -4.51 -0.96 6.27
C LEU A 74 -4.11 0.49 6.58
N GLN A 75 -3.17 0.71 7.51
CA GLN A 75 -2.68 2.04 7.85
C GLN A 75 -2.03 2.74 6.66
N LEU A 76 -1.16 2.05 5.92
CA LEU A 76 -0.51 2.58 4.73
C LEU A 76 -1.51 2.85 3.59
N PHE A 77 -2.58 2.05 3.49
CA PHE A 77 -3.67 2.26 2.54
C PHE A 77 -4.46 3.52 2.87
N LEU A 78 -4.88 3.69 4.13
CA LEU A 78 -5.60 4.90 4.56
C LEU A 78 -4.73 6.15 4.39
N LYS A 79 -3.42 6.07 4.65
CA LYS A 79 -2.49 7.16 4.35
C LYS A 79 -2.44 7.49 2.85
N ALA A 80 -2.39 6.47 2.00
CA ALA A 80 -2.43 6.64 0.55
C ALA A 80 -3.75 7.25 0.04
N VAL A 81 -4.88 6.93 0.70
CA VAL A 81 -6.19 7.55 0.42
C VAL A 81 -6.17 9.03 0.79
N ASP A 82 -5.68 9.35 1.98
CA ASP A 82 -5.57 10.73 2.47
C ASP A 82 -4.69 11.60 1.55
N ASP A 83 -3.55 11.04 1.12
CA ASP A 83 -2.60 11.68 0.20
C ASP A 83 -3.06 11.70 -1.27
N ASN A 84 -4.28 11.21 -1.57
CA ASN A 84 -4.87 11.16 -2.91
C ASN A 84 -4.08 10.30 -3.93
N TYR A 85 -3.39 9.26 -3.46
CA TYR A 85 -2.72 8.29 -4.32
C TYR A 85 -3.62 7.12 -4.72
N ILE A 86 -4.78 6.94 -4.08
CA ILE A 86 -5.77 5.94 -4.46
C ILE A 86 -6.86 6.57 -5.32
N LEU A 87 -7.00 6.10 -6.55
CA LEU A 87 -7.91 6.66 -7.55
C LEU A 87 -8.97 5.65 -7.99
N GLY A 88 -10.08 6.14 -8.55
CA GLY A 88 -11.03 5.29 -9.27
C GLY A 88 -10.52 4.90 -10.66
N SER A 89 -10.94 3.73 -11.16
CA SER A 89 -10.68 3.30 -12.54
C SER A 89 -11.91 2.64 -13.14
N GLY A 90 -12.52 3.27 -14.14
CA GLY A 90 -13.73 2.75 -14.78
C GLY A 90 -14.97 2.74 -13.86
N LEU A 91 -14.96 3.53 -12.78
CA LEU A 91 -16.06 3.62 -11.83
C LEU A 91 -16.94 4.83 -12.13
N LYS A 92 -18.26 4.67 -11.92
CA LYS A 92 -19.25 5.76 -11.94
C LYS A 92 -19.37 6.43 -10.57
N VAL A 93 -18.25 6.83 -9.98
CA VAL A 93 -18.19 7.56 -8.70
C VAL A 93 -17.16 8.68 -8.81
N SER A 94 -17.46 9.84 -8.23
CA SER A 94 -16.50 10.94 -8.21
C SER A 94 -15.30 10.61 -7.32
N GLN A 95 -14.14 11.22 -7.56
CA GLN A 95 -12.97 11.01 -6.71
C GLN A 95 -13.22 11.47 -5.26
N LYS A 96 -14.06 12.50 -5.08
CA LYS A 96 -14.45 13.00 -3.76
C LYS A 96 -15.28 11.97 -2.99
N ASP A 97 -16.30 11.42 -3.64
CA ASP A 97 -17.20 10.43 -3.02
C ASP A 97 -16.44 9.12 -2.76
N LEU A 98 -15.58 8.71 -3.70
CA LEU A 98 -14.70 7.57 -3.50
C LEU A 98 -13.81 7.77 -2.27
N LYS A 99 -13.16 8.92 -2.13
CA LYS A 99 -12.34 9.22 -0.95
C LYS A 99 -13.18 9.15 0.34
N SER A 100 -14.38 9.73 0.33
CA SER A 100 -15.32 9.70 1.47
C SER A 100 -15.75 8.28 1.86
N ASP A 101 -15.79 7.35 0.90
CA ASP A 101 -16.07 5.94 1.15
C ASP A 101 -14.83 5.19 1.67
N LEU A 102 -13.66 5.44 1.07
CA LEU A 102 -12.42 4.75 1.40
C LEU A 102 -11.91 5.07 2.81
N VAL A 103 -12.15 6.28 3.32
CA VAL A 103 -11.80 6.63 4.71
C VAL A 103 -12.59 5.84 5.75
N LYS A 104 -13.68 5.17 5.36
CA LYS A 104 -14.51 4.32 6.22
C LYS A 104 -14.06 2.85 6.23
N VAL A 105 -13.00 2.50 5.48
CA VAL A 105 -12.44 1.15 5.48
C VAL A 105 -11.87 0.84 6.87
N THR A 106 -12.23 -0.30 7.42
CA THR A 106 -11.84 -0.74 8.76
C THR A 106 -10.99 -2.00 8.76
N LYS A 107 -10.94 -2.75 7.65
CA LYS A 107 -10.14 -3.98 7.57
C LYS A 107 -9.62 -4.28 6.16
N LEU A 108 -8.48 -4.97 6.14
CA LEU A 108 -8.05 -5.75 4.99
C LEU A 108 -8.79 -7.10 5.06
N GLU A 109 -9.73 -7.33 4.15
CA GLU A 109 -10.56 -8.54 4.17
C GLU A 109 -9.89 -9.73 3.47
N GLY A 110 -9.14 -9.47 2.40
CA GLY A 110 -8.60 -10.56 1.61
C GLY A 110 -7.62 -10.12 0.53
N LEU A 111 -6.94 -11.13 -0.01
CA LEU A 111 -5.83 -10.98 -0.95
C LEU A 111 -5.96 -12.04 -2.04
N THR A 112 -5.95 -11.61 -3.30
CA THR A 112 -5.86 -12.53 -4.46
C THR A 112 -4.81 -11.99 -5.42
N ASP A 113 -5.18 -11.48 -6.59
CA ASP A 113 -4.27 -10.71 -7.45
C ASP A 113 -4.43 -9.19 -7.24
N TYR A 114 -5.17 -8.81 -6.20
CA TYR A 114 -5.49 -7.47 -5.72
C TYR A 114 -5.78 -7.52 -4.21
N PHE A 115 -5.75 -6.35 -3.56
CA PHE A 115 -6.18 -6.19 -2.18
C PHE A 115 -7.69 -5.95 -2.11
N ILE A 116 -8.36 -6.55 -1.13
CA ILE A 116 -9.78 -6.34 -0.84
C ILE A 116 -9.88 -5.62 0.51
N PHE A 117 -10.24 -4.35 0.46
CA PHE A 117 -10.47 -3.54 1.65
C PHE A 117 -11.96 -3.48 1.94
N GLN A 118 -12.35 -3.60 3.22
CA GLN A 118 -13.76 -3.63 3.61
C GLN A 118 -14.06 -2.52 4.62
N SER A 119 -15.19 -1.84 4.38
CA SER A 119 -15.92 -1.01 5.34
C SER A 119 -17.17 -1.75 5.82
N LEU A 120 -17.99 -1.14 6.68
CA LEU A 120 -19.24 -1.74 7.13
C LEU A 120 -20.18 -2.11 5.96
N GLU A 121 -20.26 -1.27 4.92
CA GLU A 121 -21.26 -1.38 3.86
C GLU A 121 -20.69 -1.82 2.51
N LYS A 122 -19.36 -1.77 2.34
CA LYS A 122 -18.71 -1.90 1.02
C LYS A 122 -17.40 -2.66 1.07
N ARG A 123 -17.12 -3.38 -0.01
CA ARG A 123 -15.79 -3.93 -0.37
C ARG A 123 -15.19 -3.17 -1.53
N PHE A 124 -13.90 -2.88 -1.46
CA PHE A 124 -13.11 -2.16 -2.45
C PHE A 124 -11.97 -3.04 -2.95
N TYR A 125 -11.93 -3.25 -4.26
CA TYR A 125 -10.92 -4.08 -4.91
C TYR A 125 -9.85 -3.17 -5.50
N VAL A 126 -8.63 -3.28 -4.97
CA VAL A 126 -7.56 -2.31 -5.21
C VAL A 126 -6.33 -2.97 -5.84
N LYS A 127 -5.88 -2.41 -6.96
CA LYS A 127 -4.64 -2.78 -7.65
C LYS A 127 -4.09 -1.61 -8.45
N ASN A 128 -2.78 -1.50 -8.55
CA ASN A 128 -2.09 -0.40 -9.23
C ASN A 128 -2.52 1.00 -8.75
N ASN A 129 -2.71 1.14 -7.44
CA ASN A 129 -3.18 2.30 -6.70
C ASN A 129 -4.57 2.77 -7.18
N ARG A 130 -5.37 1.83 -7.68
CA ARG A 130 -6.70 2.09 -8.22
C ARG A 130 -7.74 1.15 -7.65
N VAL A 131 -8.86 1.71 -7.24
CA VAL A 131 -10.10 0.97 -7.00
C VAL A 131 -10.74 0.73 -8.37
N PHE A 132 -10.92 -0.54 -8.73
CA PHE A 132 -11.52 -0.92 -10.02
C PHE A 132 -12.87 -1.62 -9.86
N LYS A 133 -13.23 -2.02 -8.63
CA LYS A 133 -14.53 -2.61 -8.31
C LYS A 133 -14.94 -2.25 -6.89
N ILE A 134 -16.23 -1.94 -6.72
CA ILE A 134 -16.90 -1.70 -5.45
C ILE A 134 -18.06 -2.68 -5.36
N ILE A 135 -18.22 -3.36 -4.24
CA ILE A 135 -19.36 -4.24 -3.96
C ILE A 135 -20.03 -3.74 -2.68
N HIS A 136 -21.36 -3.59 -2.70
CA HIS A 136 -22.16 -3.33 -1.51
C HIS A 136 -22.45 -4.64 -0.79
N LEU A 137 -22.38 -4.60 0.55
CA LEU A 137 -22.63 -5.74 1.44
C LEU A 137 -24.11 -5.87 1.81
#